data_AF-A0A934BE84-F1
#
_entry.id   AF-A0A934BE84-F1
#
_cell.length_a   1.000
_cell.length_b   1.000
_cell.length_c   1.000
_cell.angle_alpha   90.00
_cell.angle_beta   90.00
_cell.angle_gamma   90.00
#
_symmetry.space_group_name_H-M   'P 1'
#
loop_
_entity.id
_entity.type
_entity.pdbx_description
1 polymer ?
#
loop_
_entity_poly.entity_id
_entity_poly.type
_entity_poly.pdbx_seq_one_letter_code
_entity_poly.pdbx_strand_id
1 'polypeptide(L)' 'MAGNQDIVFETLEDPDIISGGKGKEFIAVKHYGKTSISEKNAVVIYKEQENDGFVITAFMTSKPEKIVKKGFVWKK' A
#
# COMPACT_ATOMS: atom_id res chain seq x y z
N MET A 1 3.03 14.50 0.84
CA MET A 1 1.58 14.19 0.86
C MET A 1 0.93 14.85 2.08
N ALA A 2 0.96 16.18 2.19
CA ALA A 2 0.19 16.85 3.22
C ALA A 2 -1.28 16.86 2.75
N GLY A 3 -2.13 16.03 3.36
CA GLY A 3 -3.57 15.96 3.04
C GLY A 3 -4.13 14.59 2.60
N ASN A 4 -3.29 13.58 2.31
CA ASN A 4 -3.75 12.25 1.87
C ASN A 4 -3.52 11.17 2.95
N GLN A 5 -3.47 11.54 4.23
CA GLN A 5 -3.28 10.58 5.31
C GLN A 5 -4.42 9.58 5.38
N ASP A 6 -5.65 10.01 5.10
CA ASP A 6 -6.85 9.17 5.03
C ASP A 6 -6.62 7.95 4.10
N ILE A 7 -6.11 8.20 2.90
CA ILE A 7 -5.81 7.17 1.90
C ILE A 7 -4.76 6.18 2.40
N VAL A 8 -3.79 6.65 3.20
CA VAL A 8 -2.78 5.76 3.78
C VAL A 8 -3.42 4.84 4.81
N PHE A 9 -4.23 5.38 5.72
CA PHE A 9 -4.95 4.60 6.73
C PHE A 9 -5.94 3.61 6.08
N GLU A 10 -6.77 4.06 5.14
CA GLU A 10 -7.69 3.19 4.41
C GLU A 10 -6.99 2.05 3.64
N THR A 11 -5.77 2.30 3.15
CA THR A 11 -4.96 1.29 2.47
C THR A 11 -4.35 0.29 3.45
N LEU A 12 -4.07 0.70 4.69
CA LEU A 12 -3.59 -0.20 5.74
C LEU A 12 -4.71 -1.02 6.36
N GLU A 13 -5.90 -0.44 6.55
CA GLU A 13 -7.06 -1.11 7.15
C GLU A 13 -7.72 -2.12 6.22
N ASP A 14 -7.87 -1.80 4.93
CA ASP A 14 -8.46 -2.71 3.93
C ASP A 14 -7.68 -2.66 2.61
N PRO A 15 -6.47 -3.23 2.56
CA PRO A 15 -5.72 -3.39 1.32
C PRO A 15 -6.34 -4.45 0.40
N ASP A 16 -6.31 -4.21 -0.91
CA ASP A 16 -6.63 -5.23 -1.92
C ASP A 16 -5.53 -6.31 -1.99
N ILE A 17 -4.27 -5.88 -1.83
CA ILE A 17 -3.09 -6.74 -1.99
C ILE A 17 -2.08 -6.41 -0.89
N ILE A 18 -1.52 -7.44 -0.28
CA ILE A 18 -0.37 -7.33 0.62
C ILE A 18 0.78 -8.13 0.03
N SER A 19 1.93 -7.48 -0.14
CA SER A 19 3.14 -8.06 -0.71
C SER A 19 4.27 -7.97 0.31
N GLY A 20 5.09 -9.01 0.39
CA GLY A 20 6.27 -9.05 1.23
C GLY A 20 7.41 -8.33 0.50
N GLY A 21 7.98 -7.33 1.17
CA GLY A 21 9.21 -6.69 0.74
C GLY A 21 10.41 -7.62 0.81
N LYS A 22 11.61 -7.06 0.64
CA LYS A 22 12.84 -7.87 0.57
C LYS A 22 13.29 -8.37 1.96
N GLY A 23 12.71 -7.84 3.03
CA GLY A 23 12.98 -8.23 4.42
C GLY A 23 11.70 -8.38 5.26
N LYS A 24 11.66 -7.71 6.42
CA LYS A 24 10.49 -7.65 7.31
C LYS A 24 9.54 -6.49 6.95
N GLU A 25 9.45 -6.13 5.69
CA GLU A 25 8.65 -5.00 5.21
C GLU A 25 7.40 -5.55 4.55
N PHE A 26 6.26 -4.90 4.75
CA PHE A 26 5.01 -5.20 4.08
C PHE A 26 4.65 -4.05 3.15
N ILE A 27 4.07 -4.43 2.01
CA ILE A 27 3.64 -3.52 0.96
C ILE A 27 2.14 -3.73 0.80
N ALA A 28 1.35 -2.84 1.37
CA ALA A 28 -0.09 -2.77 1.15
C ALA A 28 -0.36 -1.99 -0.14
N VAL A 29 -1.23 -2.53 -0.99
CA VAL A 29 -1.71 -1.86 -2.18
C VAL A 29 -3.22 -1.87 -2.17
N LYS A 30 -3.82 -0.70 -2.41
CA LYS A 30 -5.26 -0.56 -2.57
C LYS A 30 -5.56 0.17 -3.86
N HIS A 31 -6.52 -0.36 -4.62
CA HIS A 31 -6.95 0.23 -5.87
C HIS A 31 -8.09 1.23 -5.61
N TYR A 32 -7.84 2.50 -5.88
CA TYR A 32 -8.86 3.54 -5.86
C TYR A 32 -9.38 3.75 -7.29
N GLY A 33 -10.38 2.94 -7.66
CA GLY A 33 -11.08 3.07 -8.95
C GLY A 33 -11.96 4.32 -9.04
N LYS A 34 -12.25 4.97 -7.89
CA LYS A 34 -13.08 6.17 -7.78
C LYS A 34 -12.26 7.36 -7.29
N THR A 35 -11.44 7.94 -8.15
CA THR A 35 -10.93 9.30 -7.94
C THR A 35 -11.34 10.20 -9.09
N SER A 36 -11.72 11.45 -8.80
CA SER A 36 -12.33 12.44 -9.72
C SER A 36 -11.56 12.78 -11.01
N ILE A 37 -10.41 12.13 -11.27
CA ILE A 37 -9.51 12.44 -12.38
C ILE A 37 -9.03 11.17 -13.12
N SER A 38 -8.75 10.05 -12.43
CA SER A 38 -8.35 8.77 -13.05
C SER A 38 -8.19 7.67 -12.01
N GLU A 39 -8.14 6.40 -12.43
CA GLU A 39 -7.84 5.25 -11.58
C GLU A 39 -6.42 5.35 -11.01
N LYS A 40 -6.28 5.30 -9.68
CA LYS A 40 -4.99 5.34 -8.99
C LYS A 40 -4.89 4.23 -7.97
N ASN A 41 -3.69 3.72 -7.80
CA ASN A 41 -3.39 2.73 -6.77
C ASN A 41 -2.54 3.41 -5.70
N ALA A 42 -2.96 3.28 -4.44
CA ALA A 42 -2.13 3.69 -3.32
C ALA A 42 -1.24 2.51 -2.93
N VAL A 43 0.03 2.79 -2.72
CA VAL A 43 1.02 1.83 -2.24
C VAL A 43 1.57 2.36 -0.93
N VAL A 44 1.46 1.55 0.12
CA VAL A 44 1.94 1.87 1.46
C VAL A 44 2.93 0.79 1.86
N ILE A 45 4.18 1.19 2.07
CA ILE A 45 5.24 0.32 2.57
C ILE A 45 5.38 0.60 4.06
N TYR A 46 5.19 -0.43 4.86
CA TYR A 46 5.19 -0.35 6.31
C TYR A 46 5.91 -1.55 6.90
N LYS A 47 6.22 -1.45 8.18
CA LYS A 47 6.81 -2.54 8.94
C LYS A 47 6.01 -2.74 10.20
N GLU A 48 5.57 -3.97 10.42
CA GLU A 48 4.89 -4.38 11.64
C GLU A 48 5.91 -4.92 12.66
N GLN A 49 5.69 -4.57 13.92
CA GLN A 49 6.31 -5.13 15.12
C GLN A 49 5.19 -5.65 16.03
N GLU A 50 5.54 -6.42 17.05
CA GLU A 50 4.57 -7.17 17.89
C GLU A 50 3.44 -6.33 18.49
N ASN A 51 3.62 -5.02 18.66
CA ASN A 51 2.61 -4.12 19.21
C ASN A 51 2.65 -2.71 18.60
N ASP A 52 3.41 -2.53 17.52
CA ASP A 52 3.63 -1.22 16.91
C ASP A 52 3.97 -1.40 15.43
N GLY A 53 3.83 -0.35 14.64
CA GLY A 53 4.22 -0.38 13.24
C GLY A 53 4.45 1.02 12.73
N PHE A 54 5.32 1.14 11.74
CA PHE A 54 5.59 2.43 11.11
C PHE A 54 5.50 2.33 9.61
N VAL A 55 4.92 3.37 9.02
CA VAL A 55 4.92 3.57 7.57
C VAL A 55 6.28 4.10 7.17
N ILE A 56 6.98 3.35 6.32
CA ILE A 56 8.27 3.74 5.76
C ILE A 56 8.05 4.75 4.63
N THR A 57 7.14 4.43 3.72
CA THR A 57 6.80 5.31 2.60
C THR A 57 5.41 5.03 2.06
N ALA A 58 4.73 6.07 1.59
CA ALA A 58 3.44 5.95 0.93
C ALA A 58 3.44 6.81 -0.34
N PHE A 59 2.99 6.22 -1.45
CA PHE A 59 2.90 6.91 -2.72
C PHE A 59 1.75 6.37 -3.56
N MET A 60 1.30 7.16 -4.54
CA MET A 60 0.30 6.72 -5.51
C MET A 60 0.98 6.38 -6.84
N THR A 61 0.50 5.33 -7.48
CA THR A 61 0.95 4.92 -8.81
C THR A 61 -0.24 4.44 -9.64
N SER A 62 -0.21 4.68 -10.94
CA SER A 62 -1.19 4.08 -11.86
C SER A 62 -0.84 2.63 -12.22
N LYS A 63 0.37 2.16 -11.88
CA LYS A 63 0.87 0.81 -12.23
C LYS A 63 1.51 0.12 -11.02
N PRO A 64 0.73 -0.36 -10.05
CA PRO A 64 1.25 -1.00 -8.84
C PRO A 64 1.88 -2.37 -9.12
N GLU A 65 1.50 -3.03 -10.21
CA GLU A 65 1.95 -4.38 -10.55
C GLU A 65 3.47 -4.53 -10.59
N LYS A 66 4.20 -3.48 -11.01
CA LYS A 66 5.68 -3.49 -11.03
C LYS A 66 6.29 -3.54 -9.62
N ILE A 67 5.58 -3.03 -8.61
CA ILE A 67 6.04 -3.01 -7.22
C ILE A 67 5.70 -4.34 -6.54
N VAL A 68 4.47 -4.83 -6.77
CA VAL A 68 3.96 -6.08 -6.16
C VAL A 68 4.63 -7.33 -6.75
N LYS A 69 5.13 -7.28 -8.00
CA LYS A 69 5.81 -8.42 -8.65
C LYS A 69 7.04 -8.96 -7.90
N LYS A 70 7.59 -8.21 -6.93
CA LYS A 70 8.80 -8.60 -6.18
C LYS A 70 8.57 -9.58 -5.02
N GLY A 71 7.32 -9.88 -4.65
CA GLY A 71 7.05 -10.88 -3.60
C GLY A 71 5.59 -10.85 -3.17
N PHE A 72 4.73 -11.67 -3.77
CA PHE A 72 3.33 -11.76 -3.38
C PHE A 72 3.20 -12.49 -2.03
N VAL A 73 2.48 -11.90 -1.08
CA VAL A 73 2.20 -12.55 0.23
C VAL A 73 0.71 -12.87 0.36
N TRP A 74 -0.17 -11.98 -0.10
CA TRP A 74 -1.61 -12.16 0.04
C TRP A 74 -2.40 -11.26 -0.93
N LYS A 75 -3.52 -11.75 -1.45
CA LYS A 75 -4.46 -10.98 -2.28
C LYS A 75 -5.88 -11.45 -2.03
N LYS A 76 -6.78 -10.48 -1.90
CA LYS A 76 -8.22 -10.67 -1.69
C LYS A 76 -8.93 -11.05 -2.99
#